data_AF-A0A355T2S6-F1
#
_entry.id   AF-A0A355T2S6-F1
#
_cell.length_a   1.000
_cell.length_b   1.000
_cell.length_c   1.000
_cell.angle_alpha   90.00
_cell.angle_beta   90.00
_cell.angle_gamma   90.00
#
_symmetry.space_group_name_H-M   'P 1'
#
loop_
_entity.id
_entity.type
_entity.pdbx_description
1 polymer ?
#
loop_
_entity_poly.entity_id
_entity_poly.type
_entity_poly.pdbx_seq_one_letter_code
_entity_poly.pdbx_strand_id
1 'polypeptide(L)'
;MKHLMAALVAVFATPALADFNEIPMAPPPQEVIDRALDDPDCFLPEAFEVLEMWDGTTLDANTRIHILPCQLAAYNMISKVIIERRDDEGTDSTFDLQSFADYSSLYGWTASDTLTNAFINPETGHLAHFHKGRGIGDCGASGSWEWTGFLFAMIEYRVYEACNPSLMPDAWPIVYQRTSKPESAMRPDPVIDPPETETADCSVAPFCEDRRYFKDFLVACRQPRDDGSRFCSANTYVHDTGAPAGYEYQLRIARERRDAPLRISFIAVFEMMDRSKPMTISIDGTRIVALQPHEIETPEAINDYFVGPQQKTDQLVDAMRAGADITFTYRSEQGKSLTVPFSLSGLTASLLWMQENAGN
;
A
#
# COMPACT_ATOMS: atom_id res chain seq x y z
N MET A 1 29.70 4.39 64.22
CA MET A 1 29.95 3.17 63.43
C MET A 1 28.93 3.15 62.30
N LYS A 2 29.38 3.40 61.06
CA LYS A 2 28.56 3.35 59.84
C LYS A 2 28.49 1.88 59.41
N HIS A 3 27.30 1.27 59.39
CA HIS A 3 27.11 -0.02 58.72
C HIS A 3 26.61 0.24 57.30
N LEU A 4 27.50 -0.02 56.35
CA LEU A 4 27.26 -0.04 54.92
C LEU A 4 26.60 -1.39 54.60
N MET A 5 25.32 -1.41 54.21
CA MET A 5 24.73 -2.59 53.58
C MET A 5 24.99 -2.50 52.07
N ALA A 6 25.83 -3.39 51.57
CA ALA A 6 26.05 -3.59 50.14
C ALA A 6 24.82 -4.25 49.54
N ALA A 7 24.12 -3.54 48.65
CA ALA A 7 23.07 -4.11 47.81
C ALA A 7 23.75 -4.89 46.68
N LEU A 8 23.59 -6.20 46.69
CA LEU A 8 23.99 -7.10 45.61
C LEU A 8 22.96 -6.94 44.48
N VAL A 9 23.31 -6.17 43.44
CA VAL A 9 22.49 -6.09 42.21
C VAL A 9 22.79 -7.34 41.40
N ALA A 10 21.87 -8.31 41.45
CA ALA A 10 21.86 -9.42 40.51
C ALA A 10 21.38 -8.88 39.16
N VAL A 11 22.30 -8.76 38.20
CA VAL A 11 21.97 -8.51 36.80
C VAL A 11 21.40 -9.81 36.24
N PHE A 12 20.08 -9.92 36.16
CA PHE A 12 19.44 -10.91 35.31
C PHE A 12 19.51 -10.37 33.88
N ALA A 13 20.50 -10.83 33.11
CA ALA A 13 20.47 -10.66 31.67
C ALA A 13 19.35 -11.56 31.12
N THR A 14 18.21 -10.96 30.79
CA THR A 14 17.19 -11.61 29.96
C THR A 14 17.75 -11.76 28.54
N PRO A 15 17.59 -12.93 27.87
CA PRO A 15 18.18 -13.17 26.57
C PRO A 15 17.40 -12.39 25.51
N ALA A 16 17.95 -11.29 25.03
CA ALA A 16 17.45 -10.57 23.86
C ALA A 16 17.94 -11.27 22.58
N LEU A 17 17.46 -12.49 22.32
CA LEU A 17 17.89 -13.29 21.14
C LEU A 17 16.76 -13.58 20.14
N ALA A 18 15.51 -13.26 20.48
CA ALA A 18 14.34 -13.65 19.72
C ALA A 18 13.56 -12.49 19.08
N ASP A 19 14.19 -11.35 18.77
CA ASP A 19 13.48 -10.22 18.17
C ASP A 19 13.77 -10.08 16.66
N PHE A 20 12.81 -10.49 15.83
CA PHE A 20 12.83 -10.28 14.39
C PHE A 20 12.65 -8.82 13.97
N ASN A 21 12.30 -7.92 14.90
CA ASN A 21 12.29 -6.48 14.63
C ASN A 21 13.72 -5.93 14.50
N GLU A 22 14.69 -6.52 15.18
CA GLU A 22 16.10 -6.09 15.14
C GLU A 22 16.94 -6.85 14.10
N ILE A 23 16.42 -7.97 13.59
CA ILE A 23 17.09 -8.77 12.58
C ILE A 23 16.53 -8.38 11.21
N PRO A 24 17.37 -8.09 10.20
CA PRO A 24 16.89 -7.86 8.85
C PRO A 24 16.12 -9.07 8.30
N MET A 25 15.11 -8.81 7.47
CA MET A 25 14.39 -9.87 6.77
C MET A 25 15.37 -10.62 5.85
N ALA A 26 15.30 -11.95 5.89
CA ALA A 26 16.12 -12.83 5.07
C ALA A 26 15.25 -13.96 4.50
N PRO A 27 15.58 -14.50 3.32
CA PRO A 27 14.87 -15.65 2.77
C PRO A 27 15.02 -16.87 3.70
N PRO A 28 14.10 -17.84 3.63
CA PRO A 28 14.24 -19.10 4.37
C PRO A 28 15.55 -19.81 3.99
N PRO A 29 16.10 -20.66 4.89
CA PRO A 29 17.23 -21.52 4.54
C PRO A 29 16.96 -22.33 3.27
N GLN A 30 17.99 -22.58 2.46
CA GLN A 30 17.82 -23.23 1.16
C GLN A 30 17.10 -24.59 1.26
N GLU A 31 17.39 -25.37 2.29
CA GLU A 31 16.70 -26.66 2.55
C GLU A 31 15.19 -26.52 2.79
N VAL A 32 14.75 -25.38 3.35
CA VAL A 32 13.33 -25.06 3.56
C VAL A 32 12.69 -24.68 2.23
N ILE A 33 13.40 -23.88 1.41
CA ILE A 33 12.97 -23.52 0.05
C ILE A 33 12.83 -24.79 -0.80
N ASP A 34 13.87 -25.62 -0.85
CA ASP A 34 13.90 -26.85 -1.65
C ASP A 34 12.76 -27.78 -1.26
N ARG A 35 12.52 -27.97 0.04
CA ARG A 35 11.40 -28.79 0.52
C ARG A 35 10.03 -28.21 0.19
N ALA A 36 9.86 -26.89 0.22
CA ALA A 36 8.59 -26.26 -0.10
C ALA A 36 8.28 -26.27 -1.61
N LEU A 37 9.33 -26.31 -2.44
CA LEU A 37 9.23 -26.34 -3.89
C LEU A 37 9.37 -27.75 -4.49
N ASP A 38 9.65 -28.78 -3.68
CA ASP A 38 9.59 -30.21 -4.06
C ASP A 38 8.13 -30.67 -4.19
N ASP A 39 7.42 -30.06 -5.12
CA ASP A 39 6.04 -30.30 -5.45
C ASP A 39 5.90 -30.37 -6.99
N PRO A 40 5.31 -31.44 -7.55
CA PRO A 40 5.14 -31.58 -9.00
C PRO A 40 4.31 -30.45 -9.65
N ASP A 41 3.44 -29.79 -8.90
CA ASP A 41 2.65 -28.64 -9.36
C ASP A 41 3.42 -27.31 -9.21
N CYS A 42 4.66 -27.36 -8.71
CA CYS A 42 5.56 -26.23 -8.57
C CYS A 42 6.66 -26.27 -9.63
N PHE A 43 6.58 -25.34 -10.59
CA PHE A 43 7.56 -25.26 -11.66
C PHE A 43 7.84 -23.80 -12.03
N LEU A 44 9.02 -23.33 -11.61
CA LEU A 44 9.61 -22.10 -12.10
C LEU A 44 10.67 -22.41 -13.16
N PRO A 45 10.62 -21.76 -14.34
CA PRO A 45 11.69 -21.89 -15.32
C PRO A 45 13.04 -21.43 -14.74
N GLU A 46 14.13 -22.11 -15.10
CA GLU A 46 15.50 -21.82 -14.62
C GLU A 46 15.96 -20.38 -14.82
N ALA A 47 15.35 -19.65 -15.77
CA ALA A 47 15.63 -18.23 -16.01
C ALA A 47 15.11 -17.29 -14.92
N PHE A 48 14.32 -17.78 -13.97
CA PHE A 48 13.77 -17.03 -12.85
C PHE A 48 14.40 -17.51 -11.55
N GLU A 49 15.01 -16.59 -10.81
CA GLU A 49 15.61 -16.91 -9.52
C GLU A 49 14.60 -16.73 -8.39
N VAL A 50 14.35 -17.80 -7.63
CA VAL A 50 13.41 -17.81 -6.48
C VAL A 50 13.72 -16.67 -5.51
N LEU A 51 14.99 -16.41 -5.24
CA LEU A 51 15.42 -15.38 -4.28
C LEU A 51 15.23 -13.95 -4.80
N GLU A 52 15.26 -13.72 -6.12
CA GLU A 52 14.98 -12.40 -6.70
C GLU A 52 13.48 -12.08 -6.70
N MET A 53 12.63 -13.10 -6.61
CA MET A 53 11.18 -13.01 -6.69
C MET A 53 10.48 -13.34 -5.36
N TRP A 54 11.25 -13.69 -4.34
CA TRP A 54 10.77 -13.92 -2.98
C TRP A 54 10.30 -12.61 -2.36
N ASP A 55 9.19 -12.68 -1.65
CA ASP A 55 8.66 -11.58 -0.84
C ASP A 55 8.44 -12.06 0.59
N GLY A 56 8.47 -11.15 1.55
CA GLY A 56 8.32 -11.51 2.95
C GLY A 56 8.35 -10.31 3.89
N THR A 57 7.84 -10.52 5.09
CA THR A 57 7.80 -9.47 6.12
C THR A 57 7.70 -10.06 7.52
N THR A 58 8.08 -9.27 8.52
CA THR A 58 7.91 -9.58 9.93
C THR A 58 6.46 -9.31 10.33
N LEU A 59 5.78 -10.30 10.90
CA LEU A 59 4.38 -10.19 11.35
C LEU A 59 4.28 -9.74 12.82
N ASP A 60 5.24 -10.17 13.64
CA ASP A 60 5.43 -9.79 15.04
C ASP A 60 6.86 -10.13 15.48
N ALA A 61 7.20 -9.90 16.75
CA ALA A 61 8.57 -10.03 17.26
C ALA A 61 9.20 -11.42 17.03
N ASN A 62 8.41 -12.48 16.93
CA ASN A 62 8.93 -13.85 16.78
C ASN A 62 8.35 -14.59 15.56
N THR A 63 7.60 -13.91 14.69
CA THR A 63 6.99 -14.50 13.49
C THR A 63 7.26 -13.70 12.23
N ARG A 64 7.62 -14.40 11.15
CA ARG A 64 7.74 -13.85 9.79
C ARG A 64 6.94 -14.67 8.79
N ILE A 65 6.55 -14.02 7.71
CA ILE A 65 5.95 -14.66 6.53
C ILE A 65 6.89 -14.56 5.35
N HIS A 66 6.96 -15.65 4.59
CA HIS A 66 7.69 -15.73 3.33
C HIS A 66 6.75 -16.23 2.23
N ILE A 67 6.77 -15.54 1.09
CA ILE A 67 6.02 -15.89 -0.11
C ILE A 67 7.05 -16.31 -1.16
N LEU A 68 7.10 -17.60 -1.44
CA LEU A 68 8.02 -18.18 -2.40
C LEU A 68 7.30 -18.33 -3.75
N PRO A 69 7.84 -17.79 -4.85
CA PRO A 69 7.29 -18.04 -6.17
C PRO A 69 7.36 -19.55 -6.46
N CYS A 70 6.34 -20.07 -7.12
CA CYS A 70 6.19 -21.50 -7.36
C CYS A 70 5.87 -21.81 -8.83
N GLN A 71 5.03 -21.01 -9.47
CA GLN A 71 4.75 -21.17 -10.89
C GLN A 71 4.33 -19.84 -11.54
N LEU A 72 4.75 -19.65 -12.79
CA LEU A 72 4.26 -18.58 -13.67
C LEU A 72 3.23 -19.14 -14.65
N ALA A 73 1.97 -18.71 -14.51
CA ALA A 73 0.84 -19.18 -15.31
C ALA A 73 0.19 -18.02 -16.08
N ALA A 74 0.74 -17.68 -17.24
CA ALA A 74 0.32 -16.58 -18.11
C ALA A 74 0.26 -15.21 -17.39
N TYR A 75 -0.87 -14.90 -16.76
CA TYR A 75 -1.15 -13.64 -16.05
C TYR A 75 -1.30 -13.84 -14.54
N ASN A 76 -0.96 -15.03 -14.03
CA ASN A 76 -0.98 -15.43 -12.63
C ASN A 76 0.43 -15.84 -12.17
N MET A 77 0.85 -15.34 -11.01
CA MET A 77 1.93 -15.89 -10.21
C MET A 77 1.33 -16.82 -9.17
N ILE A 78 1.79 -18.06 -9.07
CA ILE A 78 1.38 -18.98 -8.01
C ILE A 78 2.55 -19.07 -7.03
N SER A 79 2.27 -18.96 -5.75
CA SER A 79 3.28 -18.90 -4.69
C SER A 79 2.93 -19.81 -3.51
N LYS A 80 3.95 -20.36 -2.86
CA LYS A 80 3.85 -21.04 -1.56
C LYS A 80 4.01 -20.00 -0.46
N VAL A 81 3.37 -20.21 0.69
CA VAL A 81 3.48 -19.32 1.85
C VAL A 81 4.04 -20.10 3.03
N ILE A 82 5.13 -19.60 3.62
CA ILE A 82 5.79 -20.19 4.78
C ILE A 82 5.72 -19.22 5.95
N ILE A 83 5.47 -19.74 7.14
CA ILE A 83 5.60 -18.99 8.39
C ILE A 83 6.85 -19.44 9.12
N GLU A 84 7.75 -18.50 9.36
CA GLU A 84 8.91 -18.67 10.22
C GLU A 84 8.53 -18.27 11.64
N ARG A 85 8.77 -19.14 12.63
CA ARG A 85 8.58 -18.84 14.05
C ARG A 85 9.82 -19.13 14.85
N ARG A 86 10.14 -18.27 15.81
CA ARG A 86 11.22 -18.47 16.77
C ARG A 86 10.67 -18.63 18.18
N ASP A 87 11.28 -19.53 18.94
CA ASP A 87 10.97 -19.67 20.37
C ASP A 87 11.61 -18.53 21.18
N ASP A 88 10.90 -18.04 22.20
CA ASP A 88 11.33 -16.88 23.00
C ASP A 88 12.68 -17.08 23.74
N GLU A 89 13.13 -18.32 23.91
CA GLU A 89 14.38 -18.68 24.60
C GLU A 89 15.53 -19.05 23.64
N GLY A 90 15.32 -19.06 22.33
CA GLY A 90 16.27 -19.57 21.34
C GLY A 90 16.47 -18.67 20.11
N THR A 91 17.48 -18.99 19.29
CA THR A 91 17.69 -18.36 17.97
C THR A 91 17.20 -19.23 16.82
N ASP A 92 16.78 -20.46 17.11
CA ASP A 92 16.38 -21.43 16.11
C ASP A 92 14.98 -21.13 15.61
N SER A 93 14.83 -21.10 14.29
CA SER A 93 13.56 -20.88 13.62
C SER A 93 12.92 -22.20 13.19
N THR A 94 11.61 -22.31 13.33
CA THR A 94 10.76 -23.34 12.71
C THR A 94 10.07 -22.74 11.48
N PHE A 95 9.79 -23.57 10.47
CA PHE A 95 9.23 -23.12 9.20
C PHE A 95 8.06 -24.01 8.79
N ASP A 96 6.86 -23.42 8.73
CA ASP A 96 5.61 -24.12 8.42
C ASP A 96 5.03 -23.66 7.08
N LEU A 97 4.89 -24.58 6.13
CA LEU A 97 4.11 -24.34 4.91
C LEU A 97 2.63 -24.18 5.27
N GLN A 98 2.02 -23.11 4.80
CA GLN A 98 0.62 -22.79 5.09
C GLN A 98 -0.32 -23.33 4.03
N SER A 99 -1.52 -23.72 4.46
CA SER A 99 -2.65 -23.98 3.58
C SER A 99 -3.77 -22.98 3.84
N PHE A 100 -4.41 -22.55 2.77
CA PHE A 100 -5.52 -21.61 2.77
C PHE A 100 -6.77 -22.28 2.21
N ALA A 101 -7.92 -21.77 2.62
CA ALA A 101 -9.18 -22.21 2.05
C ALA A 101 -9.32 -21.66 0.62
N ASP A 102 -9.65 -22.56 -0.30
CA ASP A 102 -9.96 -22.26 -1.70
C ASP A 102 -11.39 -22.71 -2.01
N TYR A 103 -12.04 -22.07 -2.98
CA TYR A 103 -13.43 -22.37 -3.32
C TYR A 103 -13.65 -22.53 -4.82
N SER A 104 -14.36 -23.58 -5.21
CA SER A 104 -14.95 -23.71 -6.54
C SER A 104 -16.42 -24.09 -6.47
N SER A 105 -17.19 -23.76 -7.51
CA SER A 105 -18.60 -24.18 -7.59
C SER A 105 -18.76 -25.70 -7.73
N LEU A 106 -17.72 -26.39 -8.22
CA LEU A 106 -17.73 -27.84 -8.44
C LEU A 106 -17.43 -28.62 -7.16
N TYR A 107 -16.41 -28.23 -6.40
CA TYR A 107 -15.91 -28.98 -5.23
C TYR A 107 -16.26 -28.33 -3.89
N GLY A 108 -16.78 -27.09 -3.89
CA GLY A 108 -16.97 -26.32 -2.68
C GLY A 108 -15.64 -25.87 -2.07
N TRP A 109 -15.55 -25.86 -0.75
CA TRP A 109 -14.33 -25.50 -0.02
C TRP A 109 -13.30 -26.63 -0.06
N THR A 110 -12.08 -26.29 -0.41
CA THR A 110 -10.90 -27.17 -0.40
C THR A 110 -9.74 -26.46 0.29
N ALA A 111 -8.68 -27.20 0.59
CA ALA A 111 -7.42 -26.62 1.07
C ALA A 111 -6.45 -26.53 -0.11
N SER A 112 -5.84 -25.36 -0.29
CA SER A 112 -4.74 -25.12 -1.22
C SER A 112 -3.53 -24.67 -0.43
N ASP A 113 -2.36 -25.23 -0.70
CA ASP A 113 -1.09 -24.77 -0.14
C ASP A 113 -0.40 -23.70 -1.01
N THR A 114 -1.11 -23.23 -2.04
CA THR A 114 -0.68 -22.13 -2.90
C THR A 114 -1.68 -20.98 -2.87
N LEU A 115 -1.15 -19.77 -3.05
CA LEU A 115 -1.92 -18.57 -3.34
C LEU A 115 -1.55 -18.03 -4.72
N THR A 116 -2.54 -17.51 -5.45
CA THR A 116 -2.33 -16.88 -6.76
C THR A 116 -2.29 -15.36 -6.63
N ASN A 117 -1.29 -14.72 -7.23
CA ASN A 117 -1.00 -13.29 -7.15
C ASN A 117 -1.06 -12.82 -5.68
N ALA A 118 -0.35 -13.54 -4.82
CA ALA A 118 -0.35 -13.28 -3.39
C ALA A 118 0.28 -11.91 -3.09
N PHE A 119 -0.27 -11.23 -2.09
CA PHE A 119 0.22 -9.94 -1.61
C PHE A 119 0.15 -9.92 -0.09
N ILE A 120 1.24 -9.57 0.58
CA ILE A 120 1.28 -9.32 2.01
C ILE A 120 1.51 -7.83 2.27
N ASN A 121 0.64 -7.22 3.07
CA ASN A 121 0.86 -5.88 3.57
C ASN A 121 1.76 -5.95 4.83
N PRO A 122 2.99 -5.43 4.78
CA PRO A 122 3.95 -5.53 5.89
C PRO A 122 3.55 -4.75 7.15
N GLU A 123 2.70 -3.73 7.03
CA GLU A 123 2.27 -2.91 8.17
C GLU A 123 1.13 -3.57 8.96
N THR A 124 0.27 -4.30 8.27
CA THR A 124 -1.00 -4.80 8.85
C THR A 124 -1.04 -6.31 9.00
N GLY A 125 -0.07 -7.03 8.44
CA GLY A 125 -0.17 -8.47 8.26
C GLY A 125 -1.40 -8.86 7.46
N HIS A 126 -1.91 -7.99 6.58
CA HIS A 126 -3.03 -8.30 5.71
C HIS A 126 -2.53 -9.07 4.49
N LEU A 127 -2.90 -10.34 4.42
CA LEU A 127 -2.59 -11.22 3.29
C LEU A 127 -3.78 -11.24 2.33
N ALA A 128 -3.51 -11.14 1.04
CA ALA A 128 -4.52 -11.29 0.00
C ALA A 128 -4.02 -12.18 -1.13
N HIS A 129 -4.96 -12.75 -1.88
CA HIS A 129 -4.67 -13.41 -3.14
C HIS A 129 -5.72 -13.02 -4.18
N PHE A 130 -5.32 -13.07 -5.45
CA PHE A 130 -6.21 -12.82 -6.58
C PHE A 130 -5.93 -13.81 -7.70
N HIS A 131 -6.74 -14.86 -7.79
CA HIS A 131 -6.72 -15.78 -8.92
C HIS A 131 -7.54 -15.21 -10.06
N LYS A 132 -6.92 -15.04 -11.23
CA LYS A 132 -7.62 -14.67 -12.47
C LYS A 132 -7.93 -15.93 -13.26
N GLY A 133 -9.19 -16.14 -13.65
CA GLY A 133 -9.57 -17.19 -14.60
C GLY A 133 -9.22 -16.84 -16.06
N ARG A 134 -9.08 -15.54 -16.35
CA ARG A 134 -8.49 -15.02 -17.60
C ARG A 134 -7.78 -13.69 -17.37
N GLY A 135 -6.93 -13.27 -18.32
CA GLY A 135 -6.01 -12.13 -18.13
C GLY A 135 -6.65 -10.79 -17.74
N ILE A 136 -7.90 -10.55 -18.13
CA ILE A 136 -8.65 -9.34 -17.73
C ILE A 136 -9.18 -9.39 -16.28
N GLY A 137 -9.23 -10.57 -15.65
CA GLY A 137 -9.67 -10.73 -14.26
C GLY A 137 -11.17 -10.50 -14.04
N ASP A 138 -12.01 -10.86 -15.01
CA ASP A 138 -13.48 -10.78 -14.96
C ASP A 138 -14.14 -12.13 -14.58
N CYS A 139 -13.31 -13.10 -14.24
CA CYS A 139 -13.63 -14.29 -13.47
C CYS A 139 -12.40 -14.79 -12.72
N GLY A 140 -12.61 -15.63 -11.72
CA GLY A 140 -11.60 -16.15 -10.83
C GLY A 140 -12.05 -16.11 -9.37
N ALA A 141 -11.08 -15.96 -8.46
CA ALA A 141 -11.29 -15.92 -7.03
C ALA A 141 -10.43 -14.84 -6.37
N SER A 142 -10.93 -14.25 -5.28
CA SER A 142 -10.19 -13.29 -4.45
C SER A 142 -10.45 -13.60 -2.99
N GLY A 143 -9.41 -13.53 -2.17
CA GLY A 143 -9.47 -13.85 -0.76
C GLY A 143 -8.55 -12.94 0.03
N SER A 144 -8.96 -12.64 1.26
CA SER A 144 -8.22 -11.76 2.17
C SER A 144 -8.22 -12.33 3.59
N TRP A 145 -7.11 -12.13 4.30
CA TRP A 145 -6.89 -12.60 5.65
C TRP A 145 -6.17 -11.53 6.49
N GLU A 146 -6.44 -11.52 7.79
CA GLU A 146 -5.72 -10.70 8.78
C GLU A 146 -4.88 -11.63 9.66
N TRP A 147 -3.64 -11.26 9.94
CA TRP A 147 -2.83 -11.93 10.94
C TRP A 147 -3.44 -11.74 12.34
N THR A 148 -3.58 -12.83 13.10
CA THR A 148 -4.16 -12.79 14.45
C THR A 148 -3.11 -12.81 15.56
N GLY A 149 -1.81 -12.76 15.25
CA GLY A 149 -0.73 -13.12 16.17
C GLY A 149 -0.47 -14.63 16.26
N PHE A 150 -1.19 -15.44 15.48
CA PHE A 150 -1.00 -16.90 15.47
C PHE A 150 -1.28 -17.54 14.11
N LEU A 151 -2.38 -17.15 13.46
CA LEU A 151 -2.76 -17.64 12.14
C LEU A 151 -3.37 -16.52 11.29
N PHE A 152 -3.58 -16.80 10.00
CA PHE A 152 -4.31 -15.93 9.09
C PHE A 152 -5.81 -16.20 9.16
N ALA A 153 -6.58 -15.25 9.70
CA ALA A 153 -8.03 -15.36 9.77
C ALA A 153 -8.68 -14.70 8.56
N MET A 154 -9.45 -15.48 7.80
CA MET A 154 -10.12 -14.99 6.59
C MET A 154 -11.10 -13.85 6.92
N ILE A 155 -11.01 -12.78 6.13
CA ILE A 155 -11.88 -11.60 6.20
C ILE A 155 -13.00 -11.73 5.18
N GLU A 156 -12.65 -12.03 3.93
CA GLU A 156 -13.59 -12.10 2.81
C GLU A 156 -13.05 -13.06 1.76
N TYR A 157 -13.95 -13.79 1.10
CA TYR A 157 -13.64 -14.59 -0.07
C TYR A 157 -14.74 -14.44 -1.12
N ARG A 158 -14.34 -14.19 -2.37
CA ARG A 158 -15.20 -13.95 -3.52
C ARG A 158 -14.84 -14.87 -4.66
N VAL A 159 -15.85 -15.36 -5.37
CA VAL A 159 -15.66 -16.23 -6.55
C VAL A 159 -16.65 -15.89 -7.63
N TYR A 160 -16.16 -15.85 -8.86
CA TYR A 160 -17.00 -15.83 -10.05
C TYR A 160 -16.31 -16.63 -11.14
N GLU A 161 -16.86 -17.78 -11.55
CA GLU A 161 -16.18 -18.68 -12.50
C GLU A 161 -16.64 -18.49 -13.96
N ALA A 162 -17.78 -17.80 -14.18
CA ALA A 162 -18.48 -17.82 -15.46
C ALA A 162 -17.90 -16.86 -16.53
N CYS A 163 -16.95 -16.00 -16.17
CA CYS A 163 -16.24 -15.10 -17.10
C CYS A 163 -17.16 -14.14 -17.86
N ASN A 164 -17.35 -12.95 -17.30
CA ASN A 164 -18.18 -11.89 -17.86
C ASN A 164 -17.45 -10.54 -17.76
N PRO A 165 -17.07 -9.91 -18.88
CA PRO A 165 -16.28 -8.68 -18.86
C PRO A 165 -17.03 -7.47 -18.29
N SER A 166 -18.33 -7.60 -17.99
CA SER A 166 -19.12 -6.59 -17.27
C SER A 166 -19.13 -6.81 -15.74
N LEU A 167 -18.49 -7.85 -15.23
CA LEU A 167 -18.46 -8.18 -13.79
C LEU A 167 -17.01 -8.29 -13.29
N MET A 168 -16.56 -7.26 -12.59
CA MET A 168 -15.21 -7.15 -12.04
C MET A 168 -15.13 -7.67 -10.59
N PRO A 169 -13.92 -7.91 -10.04
CA PRO A 169 -13.74 -8.61 -8.77
C PRO A 169 -14.48 -8.03 -7.55
N ASP A 170 -14.64 -6.72 -7.48
CA ASP A 170 -15.39 -6.02 -6.43
C ASP A 170 -16.89 -6.36 -6.43
N ALA A 171 -17.42 -6.72 -7.60
CA ALA A 171 -18.81 -7.13 -7.80
C ALA A 171 -19.00 -8.66 -7.79
N TRP A 172 -17.94 -9.45 -7.62
CA TRP A 172 -18.07 -10.90 -7.54
C TRP A 172 -18.85 -11.34 -6.28
N PRO A 173 -19.65 -12.42 -6.38
CA PRO A 173 -20.32 -13.01 -5.24
C PRO A 173 -19.36 -13.28 -4.09
N ILE A 174 -19.73 -12.79 -2.91
CA ILE A 174 -19.06 -13.10 -1.65
C ILE A 174 -19.54 -14.48 -1.20
N VAL A 175 -18.63 -15.45 -1.14
CA VAL A 175 -18.91 -16.79 -0.62
C VAL A 175 -18.56 -16.91 0.86
N TYR A 176 -17.73 -16.00 1.37
CA TYR A 176 -17.48 -15.85 2.80
C TYR A 176 -17.24 -14.38 3.17
N GLN A 177 -17.87 -13.92 4.25
CA GLN A 177 -17.61 -12.64 4.90
C GLN A 177 -17.48 -12.86 6.40
N ARG A 178 -16.38 -12.38 6.98
CA ARG A 178 -16.21 -12.33 8.44
C ARG A 178 -17.17 -11.29 9.03
N THR A 179 -18.01 -11.72 9.95
CA THR A 179 -19.08 -10.89 10.54
C THR A 179 -18.63 -10.00 11.69
N SER A 180 -17.42 -10.22 12.24
CA SER A 180 -16.86 -9.42 13.33
C SER A 180 -15.32 -9.40 13.28
N LYS A 181 -14.68 -8.28 13.61
CA LYS A 181 -13.23 -8.22 13.83
C LYS A 181 -12.90 -8.98 15.14
N PRO A 182 -11.93 -9.92 15.16
CA PRO A 182 -11.60 -10.63 16.39
C PRO A 182 -11.10 -9.66 17.46
N GLU A 183 -11.66 -9.76 18.67
CA GLU A 183 -11.37 -8.92 19.84
C GLU A 183 -9.89 -9.00 20.29
N SER A 184 -9.17 -10.02 19.83
CA SER A 184 -7.74 -10.24 20.10
C SER A 184 -6.78 -9.31 19.34
N ALA A 185 -7.25 -8.51 18.38
CA ALA A 185 -6.39 -7.61 17.60
C ALA A 185 -6.02 -6.30 18.32
N MET A 186 -6.34 -6.16 19.61
CA MET A 186 -6.12 -4.91 20.34
C MET A 186 -5.78 -5.17 21.81
N ARG A 187 -4.55 -5.67 22.05
CA ARG A 187 -3.75 -5.41 23.26
C ARG A 187 -2.41 -6.17 23.22
N PRO A 188 -1.29 -5.49 22.96
CA PRO A 188 -0.09 -5.72 23.77
C PRO A 188 -0.39 -5.27 25.21
N ASP A 189 0.10 -5.99 26.20
CA ASP A 189 -0.03 -5.61 27.61
C ASP A 189 0.52 -4.18 27.86
N PRO A 190 -0.07 -3.40 28.79
CA PRO A 190 0.37 -2.04 29.05
C PRO A 190 1.65 -2.06 29.89
N VAL A 191 2.81 -1.80 29.26
CA VAL A 191 4.04 -1.45 29.99
C VAL A 191 4.05 0.05 30.28
N ILE A 192 4.29 0.36 31.55
CA ILE A 192 4.24 1.68 32.17
C ILE A 192 5.51 2.49 31.84
N ASP A 193 5.24 3.69 31.33
CA ASP A 193 6.00 4.95 31.23
C ASP A 193 7.19 5.13 30.22
N PRO A 194 7.18 6.26 29.45
CA PRO A 194 8.26 6.76 28.58
C PRO A 194 9.20 7.73 29.37
N PRO A 195 10.19 8.47 28.80
CA PRO A 195 10.46 8.77 27.38
C PRO A 195 11.95 8.76 26.93
N GLU A 196 12.19 8.60 25.63
CA GLU A 196 13.03 9.50 24.83
C GLU A 196 12.86 9.19 23.34
N THR A 197 12.71 10.24 22.56
CA THR A 197 12.40 10.28 21.12
C THR A 197 13.58 9.79 20.29
N GLU A 198 13.51 8.57 19.77
CA GLU A 198 14.12 8.27 18.48
C GLU A 198 13.11 8.61 17.38
N THR A 199 13.47 9.57 16.54
CA THR A 199 12.72 9.94 15.35
C THR A 199 12.71 8.75 14.40
N ALA A 200 11.52 8.21 14.11
CA ALA A 200 11.35 7.17 13.12
C ALA A 200 12.03 7.58 11.79
N ASP A 201 12.83 6.69 11.20
CA ASP A 201 13.45 6.93 9.89
C ASP A 201 12.40 6.78 8.78
N CYS A 202 11.71 7.89 8.52
CA CYS A 202 10.66 7.97 7.52
C CYS A 202 11.19 8.09 6.10
N SER A 203 12.47 7.79 5.85
CA SER A 203 13.05 7.68 4.50
C SER A 203 12.97 6.26 3.93
N VAL A 204 12.69 5.27 4.78
CA VAL A 204 12.55 3.86 4.41
C VAL A 204 11.07 3.48 4.39
N ALA A 205 10.65 2.75 3.37
CA ALA A 205 9.29 2.25 3.31
C ALA A 205 9.03 1.25 4.45
N PRO A 206 7.86 1.30 5.12
CA PRO A 206 6.76 2.22 4.86
C PRO A 206 7.04 3.63 5.40
N PHE A 207 6.86 4.65 4.55
CA PHE A 207 6.98 6.04 4.98
C PHE A 207 6.08 6.27 6.18
N CYS A 208 6.59 6.91 7.21
CA CYS A 208 5.77 7.26 8.35
C CYS A 208 4.76 8.33 7.92
N GLU A 209 3.57 7.91 7.52
CA GLU A 209 2.47 8.79 7.11
C GLU A 209 1.18 8.31 7.75
N ASP A 210 0.42 9.24 8.31
CA ASP A 210 -0.98 8.98 8.62
C ASP A 210 -1.76 9.05 7.31
N ARG A 211 -2.51 8.01 6.98
CA ARG A 211 -3.22 7.90 5.69
C ARG A 211 -4.70 7.63 5.88
N ARG A 212 -5.53 8.20 5.01
CA ARG A 212 -6.99 7.98 4.99
C ARG A 212 -7.58 8.16 3.60
N TYR A 213 -8.50 7.28 3.24
CA TYR A 213 -9.32 7.45 2.04
C TYR A 213 -10.57 8.29 2.30
N PHE A 214 -10.83 9.22 1.39
CA PHE A 214 -12.10 9.93 1.28
C PHE A 214 -12.60 9.80 -0.15
N LYS A 215 -13.45 8.79 -0.38
CA LYS A 215 -13.96 8.46 -1.72
C LYS A 215 -12.77 8.27 -2.69
N ASP A 216 -12.61 9.16 -3.66
CA ASP A 216 -11.65 9.00 -4.75
C ASP A 216 -10.26 9.58 -4.41
N PHE A 217 -10.07 10.08 -3.18
CA PHE A 217 -8.82 10.65 -2.70
C PHE A 217 -8.18 9.77 -1.63
N LEU A 218 -6.88 9.47 -1.82
CA LEU A 218 -5.98 9.03 -0.75
C LEU A 218 -5.27 10.24 -0.17
N VAL A 219 -5.48 10.48 1.11
CA VAL A 219 -4.90 11.61 1.83
C VAL A 219 -3.87 11.10 2.81
N ALA A 220 -2.71 11.73 2.84
CA ALA A 220 -1.58 11.36 3.68
C ALA A 220 -0.95 12.58 4.32
N CYS A 221 -0.56 12.49 5.58
CA CYS A 221 0.30 13.46 6.26
C CYS A 221 1.54 12.74 6.80
N ARG A 222 2.73 13.19 6.41
CA ARG A 222 4.00 12.70 6.96
C ARG A 222 4.08 12.91 8.46
N GLN A 223 4.95 12.20 9.16
CA GLN A 223 5.18 12.45 10.58
C GLN A 223 5.59 13.92 10.85
N PRO A 224 5.30 14.44 12.05
CA PRO A 224 5.74 15.75 12.47
C PRO A 224 7.24 15.95 12.25
N ARG A 225 7.62 17.10 11.70
CA ARG A 225 8.98 17.62 11.76
C ARG A 225 9.28 18.11 13.17
N ASP A 226 10.53 18.51 13.41
CA ASP A 226 10.98 19.07 14.69
C ASP A 226 10.15 20.28 15.14
N ASP A 227 9.61 21.08 14.20
CA ASP A 227 8.75 22.23 14.48
C ASP A 227 7.28 21.86 14.70
N GLY A 228 6.94 20.57 14.70
CA GLY A 228 5.59 20.05 14.83
C GLY A 228 4.76 20.15 13.55
N SER A 229 5.31 20.72 12.47
CA SER A 229 4.62 20.83 11.19
C SER A 229 4.63 19.52 10.40
N ARG A 230 3.64 19.33 9.53
CA ARG A 230 3.50 18.12 8.71
C ARG A 230 3.25 18.47 7.26
N PHE A 231 4.00 17.85 6.35
CA PHE A 231 3.66 17.83 4.94
C PHE A 231 2.46 16.91 4.73
N CYS A 232 1.42 17.40 4.06
CA CYS A 232 0.25 16.62 3.74
C CYS A 232 -0.07 16.69 2.25
N SER A 233 -0.64 15.62 1.70
CA SER A 233 -1.14 15.58 0.34
C SER A 233 -2.43 14.77 0.21
N ALA A 234 -3.32 15.21 -0.68
CA ALA A 234 -4.46 14.47 -1.18
C ALA A 234 -4.22 14.11 -2.64
N ASN A 235 -4.32 12.82 -2.96
CA ASN A 235 -3.96 12.26 -4.25
C ASN A 235 -5.16 11.51 -4.86
N THR A 236 -5.41 11.73 -6.14
CA THR A 236 -6.36 10.97 -6.95
C THR A 236 -5.75 10.64 -8.31
N TYR A 237 -6.29 9.64 -9.00
CA TYR A 237 -5.63 8.99 -10.12
C TYR A 237 -6.60 8.74 -11.28
N VAL A 238 -6.09 8.84 -12.51
CA VAL A 238 -6.69 8.20 -13.68
C VAL A 238 -5.99 6.87 -13.85
N HIS A 239 -6.69 5.78 -13.56
CA HIS A 239 -6.14 4.43 -13.62
C HIS A 239 -5.78 4.03 -15.05
N ASP A 240 -4.66 3.34 -15.19
CA ASP A 240 -4.28 2.69 -16.43
C ASP A 240 -5.12 1.43 -16.59
N THR A 241 -6.03 1.44 -17.55
CA THR A 241 -6.91 0.30 -17.83
C THR A 241 -6.18 -0.93 -18.39
N GLY A 242 -4.92 -0.78 -18.80
CA GLY A 242 -4.03 -1.84 -19.27
C GLY A 242 -3.04 -2.35 -18.22
N ALA A 243 -2.84 -1.65 -17.10
CA ALA A 243 -1.93 -2.03 -16.03
C ALA A 243 -2.65 -2.14 -14.67
N PRO A 244 -2.80 -3.34 -14.07
CA PRO A 244 -3.64 -3.58 -12.87
C PRO A 244 -3.29 -2.81 -11.57
N ALA A 245 -2.22 -2.02 -11.55
CA ALA A 245 -1.84 -1.10 -10.47
C ALA A 245 -1.26 0.23 -10.99
N GLY A 246 -1.33 0.47 -12.31
CA GLY A 246 -0.81 1.66 -12.96
C GLY A 246 -1.82 2.80 -12.92
N TYR A 247 -1.31 4.02 -13.05
CA TYR A 247 -2.10 5.20 -13.35
C TYR A 247 -1.45 5.91 -14.54
N GLU A 248 -2.27 6.43 -15.44
CA GLU A 248 -1.79 7.27 -16.54
C GLU A 248 -1.50 8.69 -16.04
N TYR A 249 -2.30 9.14 -15.07
CA TYR A 249 -2.24 10.48 -14.50
C TYR A 249 -2.53 10.50 -13.00
N GLN A 250 -1.89 11.42 -12.30
CA GLN A 250 -2.17 11.71 -10.89
C GLN A 250 -2.44 13.20 -10.71
N LEU A 251 -3.45 13.52 -9.92
CA LEU A 251 -3.69 14.86 -9.39
C LEU A 251 -3.29 14.87 -7.91
N ARG A 252 -2.45 15.82 -7.53
CA ARG A 252 -2.01 16.01 -6.15
C ARG A 252 -2.34 17.41 -5.68
N ILE A 253 -2.97 17.50 -4.51
CA ILE A 253 -3.12 18.75 -3.76
C ILE A 253 -2.31 18.59 -2.48
N ALA A 254 -1.28 19.41 -2.31
CA ALA A 254 -0.34 19.28 -1.20
C ALA A 254 -0.20 20.59 -0.41
N ARG A 255 0.24 20.46 0.83
CA ARG A 255 0.67 21.59 1.66
C ARG A 255 1.88 21.21 2.51
N GLU A 256 2.76 22.17 2.69
CA GLU A 256 4.01 21.97 3.41
C GLU A 256 3.83 21.89 4.93
N ARG A 257 2.91 22.72 5.44
CA ARG A 257 2.54 22.89 6.85
C ARG A 257 1.18 23.58 6.96
N ARG A 258 0.61 23.68 8.16
CA ARG A 258 -0.78 24.13 8.39
C ARG A 258 -1.10 25.56 7.97
N ASP A 259 -0.13 26.46 7.97
CA ASP A 259 -0.26 27.85 7.52
C ASP A 259 0.26 28.08 6.09
N ALA A 260 0.91 27.07 5.49
CA ALA A 260 1.37 27.16 4.11
C ALA A 260 0.18 27.08 3.12
N PRO A 261 0.28 27.79 1.99
CA PRO A 261 -0.71 27.69 0.94
C PRO A 261 -0.76 26.28 0.34
N LEU A 262 -1.91 25.92 -0.22
CA LEU A 262 -2.04 24.69 -0.99
C LEU A 262 -1.33 24.85 -2.33
N ARG A 263 -0.71 23.77 -2.79
CA ARG A 263 -0.17 23.62 -4.14
C ARG A 263 -0.92 22.53 -4.87
N ILE A 264 -1.17 22.74 -6.16
CA ILE A 264 -1.76 21.73 -7.05
C ILE A 264 -0.70 21.29 -8.06
N SER A 265 -0.55 19.98 -8.22
CA SER A 265 0.29 19.39 -9.24
C SER A 265 -0.45 18.32 -10.04
N PHE A 266 -0.20 18.33 -11.35
CA PHE A 266 -0.71 17.36 -12.31
C PHE A 266 0.47 16.54 -12.81
N ILE A 267 0.43 15.23 -12.62
CA ILE A 267 1.51 14.31 -12.97
C ILE A 267 1.07 13.45 -14.14
N ALA A 268 1.87 13.42 -15.21
CA ALA A 268 1.65 12.55 -16.37
C ALA A 268 2.70 11.45 -16.42
N VAL A 269 2.28 10.19 -16.55
CA VAL A 269 3.21 9.05 -16.54
C VAL A 269 3.76 8.75 -17.94
N PHE A 270 2.87 8.68 -18.94
CA PHE A 270 3.24 8.28 -20.30
C PHE A 270 3.21 9.43 -21.31
N GLU A 271 2.12 10.22 -21.33
CA GLU A 271 1.91 11.28 -22.32
C GLU A 271 2.37 12.64 -21.78
N MET A 272 3.68 12.89 -21.81
CA MET A 272 4.28 14.13 -21.28
C MET A 272 3.79 15.39 -22.00
N MET A 273 3.66 16.49 -21.25
CA MET A 273 3.20 17.79 -21.75
C MET A 273 4.31 18.53 -22.51
N ASP A 274 3.96 19.11 -23.67
CA ASP A 274 4.78 20.13 -24.34
C ASP A 274 4.71 21.43 -23.53
N ARG A 275 5.73 21.64 -22.70
CA ARG A 275 5.84 22.80 -21.81
C ARG A 275 6.01 24.14 -22.54
N SER A 276 6.20 24.14 -23.86
CA SER A 276 6.19 25.36 -24.67
C SER A 276 4.77 25.83 -25.01
N LYS A 277 3.74 25.07 -24.65
CA LYS A 277 2.33 25.35 -24.92
C LYS A 277 1.56 25.67 -23.64
N PRO A 278 0.47 26.44 -23.74
CA PRO A 278 -0.39 26.69 -22.59
C PRO A 278 -1.20 25.44 -22.20
N MET A 279 -1.61 25.39 -20.94
CA MET A 279 -2.56 24.43 -20.38
C MET A 279 -3.82 25.15 -19.91
N THR A 280 -4.98 24.53 -20.07
CA THR A 280 -6.24 25.04 -19.52
C THR A 280 -6.82 24.07 -18.51
N ILE A 281 -7.36 24.61 -17.42
CA ILE A 281 -7.96 23.82 -16.34
C ILE A 281 -9.41 24.29 -16.16
N SER A 282 -10.32 23.33 -16.16
CA SER A 282 -11.76 23.57 -16.06
C SER A 282 -12.36 22.80 -14.90
N ILE A 283 -13.40 23.34 -14.28
CA ILE A 283 -14.22 22.68 -13.26
C ILE A 283 -15.63 22.57 -13.81
N ASP A 284 -16.18 21.37 -13.84
CA ASP A 284 -17.51 21.07 -14.42
C ASP A 284 -17.69 21.66 -15.84
N GLY A 285 -16.64 21.55 -16.66
CA GLY A 285 -16.60 22.10 -18.02
C GLY A 285 -16.43 23.63 -18.12
N THR A 286 -16.46 24.36 -17.00
CA THR A 286 -16.21 25.80 -16.98
C THR A 286 -14.73 26.09 -16.82
N ARG A 287 -14.12 26.80 -17.78
CA ARG A 287 -12.69 27.15 -17.71
C ARG A 287 -12.42 28.12 -16.56
N ILE A 288 -11.66 27.68 -15.57
CA ILE A 288 -11.31 28.48 -14.39
C ILE A 288 -9.98 29.20 -14.60
N VAL A 289 -8.94 28.49 -15.07
CA VAL A 289 -7.62 29.09 -15.34
C VAL A 289 -7.03 28.62 -16.66
N ALA A 290 -6.14 29.45 -17.21
CA ALA A 290 -5.24 29.10 -18.29
C ALA A 290 -3.81 29.47 -17.85
N LEU A 291 -2.90 28.51 -17.95
CA LEU A 291 -1.48 28.67 -17.61
C LEU A 291 -0.68 28.85 -18.88
N GLN A 292 0.12 29.91 -18.93
CA GLN A 292 1.15 30.11 -19.93
C GLN A 292 2.37 29.23 -19.60
N PRO A 293 3.24 28.93 -20.59
CA PRO A 293 4.46 28.13 -20.38
C PRO A 293 5.29 28.50 -19.14
N HIS A 294 5.46 29.81 -18.87
CA HIS A 294 6.24 30.30 -17.74
C HIS A 294 5.52 30.21 -16.38
N GLU A 295 4.23 29.83 -16.38
CA GLU A 295 3.39 29.64 -15.18
C GLU A 295 3.23 28.16 -14.81
N ILE A 296 3.87 27.25 -15.57
CA ILE A 296 3.87 25.81 -15.34
C ILE A 296 5.24 25.42 -14.78
N GLU A 297 5.27 25.11 -13.49
CA GLU A 297 6.50 24.80 -12.76
C GLU A 297 6.73 23.29 -12.70
N THR A 298 8.00 22.87 -12.67
CA THR A 298 8.41 21.45 -12.54
C THR A 298 9.58 21.33 -11.56
N PRO A 299 9.41 21.74 -10.29
CA PRO A 299 10.52 21.81 -9.34
C PRO A 299 11.04 20.43 -8.93
N GLU A 300 10.16 19.43 -8.88
CA GLU A 300 10.48 18.09 -8.35
C GLU A 300 10.86 17.08 -9.45
N ALA A 301 10.07 17.05 -10.54
CA ALA A 301 10.27 16.12 -11.64
C ALA A 301 9.76 16.70 -12.96
N ILE A 302 10.34 16.25 -14.08
CA ILE A 302 10.00 16.74 -15.42
C ILE A 302 8.53 16.49 -15.82
N ASN A 303 7.89 15.51 -15.18
CA ASN A 303 6.53 15.08 -15.44
C ASN A 303 5.53 15.48 -14.33
N ASP A 304 5.97 16.29 -13.35
CA ASP A 304 5.15 16.83 -12.28
C ASP A 304 4.92 18.33 -12.50
N TYR A 305 3.75 18.68 -13.03
CA TYR A 305 3.42 20.02 -13.51
C TYR A 305 2.59 20.79 -12.46
N PHE A 306 3.23 21.75 -11.79
CA PHE A 306 2.60 22.58 -10.78
C PHE A 306 1.93 23.82 -11.39
N VAL A 307 0.80 24.20 -10.80
CA VAL A 307 0.19 25.52 -11.02
C VAL A 307 1.03 26.55 -10.26
N GLY A 308 1.89 27.29 -10.99
CA GLY A 308 2.88 28.17 -10.38
C GLY A 308 2.29 29.38 -9.64
N PRO A 309 1.49 30.25 -10.32
CA PRO A 309 0.91 31.41 -9.67
C PRO A 309 -0.06 31.03 -8.55
N GLN A 310 0.29 31.35 -7.30
CA GLN A 310 -0.52 31.02 -6.12
C GLN A 310 -1.96 31.51 -6.25
N GLN A 311 -2.19 32.71 -6.81
CA GLN A 311 -3.53 33.25 -7.04
C GLN A 311 -4.40 32.34 -7.92
N LYS A 312 -3.80 31.70 -8.94
CA LYS A 312 -4.51 30.75 -9.82
C LYS A 312 -4.77 29.43 -9.11
N THR A 313 -3.84 28.99 -8.25
CA THR A 313 -4.01 27.82 -7.39
C THR A 313 -5.16 28.03 -6.40
N ASP A 314 -5.22 29.18 -5.72
CA ASP A 314 -6.30 29.50 -4.78
C ASP A 314 -7.66 29.55 -5.49
N GLN A 315 -7.71 30.21 -6.65
CA GLN A 315 -8.91 30.26 -7.50
C GLN A 315 -9.39 28.86 -7.91
N LEU A 316 -8.46 27.96 -8.24
CA LEU A 316 -8.77 26.57 -8.56
C LEU A 316 -9.29 25.81 -7.36
N VAL A 317 -8.61 25.87 -6.21
CA VAL A 317 -9.05 25.18 -4.99
C VAL A 317 -10.47 25.61 -4.59
N ASP A 318 -10.77 26.91 -4.66
CA ASP A 318 -12.11 27.42 -4.35
C ASP A 318 -13.18 26.87 -5.31
N ALA A 319 -12.90 26.85 -6.61
CA ALA A 319 -13.80 26.26 -7.59
C ALA A 319 -13.95 24.74 -7.40
N MET A 320 -12.86 24.03 -7.11
CA MET A 320 -12.86 22.58 -6.89
C MET A 320 -13.70 22.16 -5.67
N ARG A 321 -13.75 22.96 -4.61
CA ARG A 321 -14.58 22.66 -3.42
C ARG A 321 -16.07 22.59 -3.72
N ALA A 322 -16.52 23.30 -4.75
CA ALA A 322 -17.92 23.36 -5.19
C ALA A 322 -18.21 22.47 -6.41
N GLY A 323 -17.18 21.99 -7.10
CA GLY A 323 -17.30 21.24 -8.35
C GLY A 323 -17.35 19.72 -8.15
N ALA A 324 -17.77 19.03 -9.20
CA ALA A 324 -17.80 17.56 -9.26
C ALA A 324 -16.57 16.97 -9.97
N ASP A 325 -16.08 17.64 -11.01
CA ASP A 325 -14.97 17.18 -11.83
C ASP A 325 -13.98 18.31 -12.16
N ILE A 326 -12.70 17.98 -12.21
CA ILE A 326 -11.63 18.85 -12.73
C ILE A 326 -11.06 18.24 -14.00
N THR A 327 -10.82 19.08 -15.01
CA THR A 327 -10.28 18.64 -16.30
C THR A 327 -9.06 19.46 -16.68
N PHE A 328 -7.95 18.77 -16.95
CA PHE A 328 -6.73 19.33 -17.50
C PHE A 328 -6.68 19.11 -19.01
N THR A 329 -6.54 20.20 -19.78
CA THR A 329 -6.38 20.13 -21.24
C THR A 329 -5.03 20.71 -21.61
N TYR A 330 -4.19 19.90 -22.28
CA TYR A 330 -2.84 20.27 -22.67
C TYR A 330 -2.45 19.62 -24.00
N ARG A 331 -1.31 20.05 -24.55
CA ARG A 331 -0.71 19.44 -25.74
C ARG A 331 0.49 18.59 -25.33
N SER A 332 0.59 17.35 -25.79
CA SER A 332 1.77 16.51 -25.52
C SER A 332 2.96 16.91 -26.38
N GLU A 333 4.15 16.45 -26.01
CA GLU A 333 5.38 16.61 -26.80
C GLU A 333 5.27 15.98 -28.20
N GLN A 334 4.41 14.97 -28.36
CA GLN A 334 4.08 14.36 -29.66
C GLN A 334 3.04 15.18 -30.46
N GLY A 335 2.60 16.31 -29.92
CA GLY A 335 1.69 17.24 -30.56
C GLY A 335 0.20 16.89 -30.43
N LYS A 336 -0.16 15.85 -29.66
CA LYS A 336 -1.54 15.41 -29.40
C LYS A 336 -2.22 16.35 -28.40
N SER A 337 -3.49 16.68 -28.63
CA SER A 337 -4.31 17.40 -27.64
C SER A 337 -4.96 16.38 -26.70
N LEU A 338 -4.71 16.52 -25.40
CA LEU A 338 -5.21 15.61 -24.36
C LEU A 338 -6.18 16.36 -23.45
N THR A 339 -7.15 15.63 -22.91
CA THR A 339 -8.15 16.13 -21.96
C THR A 339 -8.30 15.07 -20.88
N VAL A 340 -7.85 15.39 -19.66
CA VAL A 340 -7.71 14.44 -18.57
C VAL A 340 -8.66 14.86 -17.43
N PRO A 341 -9.75 14.09 -17.20
CA PRO A 341 -10.67 14.34 -16.11
C PRO A 341 -10.23 13.66 -14.81
N PHE A 342 -10.51 14.28 -13.67
CA PHE A 342 -10.45 13.68 -12.34
C PHE A 342 -11.74 13.99 -11.57
N SER A 343 -12.24 13.01 -10.83
CA SER A 343 -13.32 13.20 -9.87
C SER A 343 -12.86 14.09 -8.71
N LEU A 344 -13.73 14.99 -8.26
CA LEU A 344 -13.56 15.80 -7.04
C LEU A 344 -14.31 15.22 -5.83
N SER A 345 -14.92 14.04 -5.98
CA SER A 345 -15.63 13.34 -4.92
C SER A 345 -14.70 13.03 -3.75
N GLY A 346 -14.97 13.65 -2.59
CA GLY A 346 -14.16 13.50 -1.38
C GLY A 346 -13.08 14.56 -1.19
N LEU A 347 -12.88 15.50 -2.13
CA LEU A 347 -11.86 16.55 -2.02
C LEU A 347 -12.07 17.43 -0.78
N THR A 348 -13.28 17.94 -0.54
CA THR A 348 -13.52 18.86 0.58
C THR A 348 -13.23 18.21 1.94
N ALA A 349 -13.60 16.93 2.12
CA ALA A 349 -13.27 16.16 3.31
C ALA A 349 -11.76 15.91 3.42
N SER A 350 -11.10 15.65 2.30
CA SER A 350 -9.65 15.48 2.22
C SER A 350 -8.90 16.73 2.67
N LEU A 351 -9.28 17.91 2.16
CA LEU A 351 -8.67 19.18 2.51
C LEU A 351 -8.89 19.54 3.98
N LEU A 352 -10.07 19.22 4.53
CA LEU A 352 -10.36 19.40 5.95
C LEU A 352 -9.45 18.51 6.81
N TRP A 353 -9.35 17.22 6.48
CA TRP A 353 -8.50 16.28 7.19
C TRP A 353 -7.03 16.69 7.12
N MET A 354 -6.54 17.14 5.95
CA MET A 354 -5.19 17.70 5.82
C MET A 354 -4.99 18.91 6.73
N GLN A 355 -5.97 19.80 6.84
CA GLN A 355 -5.86 20.98 7.71
C GLN A 355 -5.83 20.63 9.20
N GLU A 356 -6.56 19.60 9.61
CA GLU A 356 -6.57 19.08 10.98
C GLU A 356 -5.25 18.36 11.33
N ASN A 357 -4.62 17.72 10.34
CA ASN A 357 -3.44 16.87 10.55
C ASN A 357 -2.12 17.51 10.08
N ALA A 358 -2.11 18.75 9.57
CA ALA A 358 -0.89 19.41 9.08
C ALA A 358 0.06 19.94 10.18
N GLY A 359 -0.19 19.61 11.45
CA GLY A 359 0.63 20.08 12.57
C GLY A 359 0.37 21.54 12.95
N ASN A 360 1.07 22.08 13.94
CA ASN A 360 0.90 23.48 14.37
C ASN A 360 1.67 24.48 13.50
#